data_AF-A0A813I366-F1
#
_entry.id   AF-A0A813I366-F1
#
_cell.length_a   1.000
_cell.length_b   1.000
_cell.length_c   1.000
_cell.angle_alpha   90.00
_cell.angle_beta   90.00
_cell.angle_gamma   90.00
#
_symmetry.space_group_name_H-M   'P 1'
#
loop_
_entity.id
_entity.type
_entity.pdbx_description
1 polymer ?
#
loop_
_entity_poly.entity_id
_entity_poly.type
_entity_poly.pdbx_seq_one_letter_code
_entity_poly.pdbx_strand_id
1 'polypeptide(L)'
;MVDAEFRSSLQAILERFAKKGQAELDRSLQARRSKLPESTKEEAKRKLQMPVEYQGELTRYTWTLSLTEAVDRDQLRALKVHFKKTIEKLWEAQASQAIAEEQARQMFKSEWKAFEDKCRERFSRTSKSKKQLAEEVCLVFNHLLRQHRHGDEALHVLELVQASALLSEDTFAWQPDRVARDFLEVRQPAKLAEFAAQRPERQMAPRGSRPSVSSPPDAARSGGQRELLETLVVPELQRHLAPVLSLEIPDGSTQMPSEEQLLAATKRLNEAVQAEENRFLAQLGLRLKGGLVDFLNVLQMGLRRSLLHGLVRAEAQRHEHQWQVLQSHREHTEKEFIEMVQRRTSDTGRAKMLAESFFDSLAREWLDETLVAVAADIRAQCLADMPDASGAAERAYQQAFVERNWEDVMEYVLDVNAYLHKIFSSLFEDRKVAITRIQRPQIASQLGGFFDALCAAAQRWGSREGSKRCKLSGLQTTLRSLAAESRAGAQKESSDAWPLLSERFPVVADFDVEDPVRFTQEFSLQIATLLGEAQVDGLVSERLEAALQKQQAQVWALIKGCSAMCPCCGSKCDRTDSHTVHHCGHHLLPAFNGWRVAGTCEAALDTCKSSKNHE
;
A
#
# COMPACT_ATOMS: atom_id res chain seq x y z
N MET A 1 -16.59 -4.44 16.78
CA MET A 1 -17.51 -3.29 16.86
C MET A 1 -17.07 -2.18 15.91
N VAL A 2 -15.86 -1.64 16.04
CA VAL A 2 -15.35 -0.52 15.23
C VAL A 2 -15.45 -0.76 13.70
N ASP A 3 -15.13 -1.96 13.21
CA ASP A 3 -15.25 -2.26 11.77
C ASP A 3 -16.71 -2.24 11.26
N ALA A 4 -17.66 -2.75 12.04
CA ALA A 4 -19.07 -2.76 11.67
C ALA A 4 -19.66 -1.34 11.64
N GLU A 5 -19.26 -0.51 12.62
CA GLU A 5 -19.68 0.89 12.71
C GLU A 5 -19.05 1.75 11.60
N PHE A 6 -17.78 1.51 11.27
CA PHE A 6 -17.12 2.13 10.14
C PHE A 6 -17.79 1.76 8.81
N ARG A 7 -18.04 0.47 8.55
CA ARG A 7 -18.70 0.00 7.32
C ARG A 7 -20.10 0.59 7.18
N SER A 8 -20.85 0.67 8.27
CA SER A 8 -22.18 1.30 8.32
C SER A 8 -22.10 2.80 8.02
N SER A 9 -21.17 3.51 8.65
CA SER A 9 -20.96 4.94 8.46
C SER A 9 -20.51 5.28 7.04
N LEU A 10 -19.58 4.49 6.49
CA LEU A 10 -19.13 4.63 5.12
C LEU A 10 -20.27 4.37 4.13
N GLN A 11 -21.06 3.31 4.33
CA GLN A 11 -22.24 3.04 3.49
C GLN A 11 -23.23 4.22 3.51
N ALA A 12 -23.51 4.79 4.68
CA ALA A 12 -24.38 5.96 4.81
C ALA A 12 -23.82 7.19 4.08
N ILE A 13 -22.51 7.40 4.12
CA ILE A 13 -21.83 8.48 3.39
C ILE A 13 -21.95 8.28 1.88
N LEU A 14 -21.68 7.06 1.39
CA LEU A 14 -21.78 6.71 -0.03
C LEU A 14 -23.20 6.91 -0.56
N GLU A 15 -24.21 6.47 0.18
CA GLU A 15 -25.62 6.68 -0.18
C GLU A 15 -26.00 8.16 -0.22
N ARG A 16 -25.45 8.97 0.69
CA ARG A 16 -25.69 10.42 0.71
C ARG A 16 -25.07 11.10 -0.51
N PHE A 17 -23.86 10.72 -0.91
CA PHE A 17 -23.21 11.25 -2.10
C PHE A 17 -23.90 10.80 -3.39
N ALA A 18 -24.32 9.53 -3.48
CA ALA A 18 -25.11 9.02 -4.59
C ALA A 18 -26.43 9.79 -4.76
N LYS A 19 -27.17 10.02 -3.67
CA LYS A 19 -28.41 10.82 -3.67
C LYS A 19 -28.17 12.27 -4.10
N LYS A 20 -27.07 12.89 -3.66
CA LYS A 20 -26.70 14.26 -4.09
C LYS A 20 -26.36 14.32 -5.58
N GLY A 21 -25.56 13.38 -6.08
CA GLY A 21 -25.23 13.28 -7.50
C GLY A 21 -26.48 13.11 -8.36
N GLN A 22 -27.41 12.25 -7.91
CA GLN A 22 -28.69 12.05 -8.57
C GLN A 22 -29.54 13.34 -8.61
N ALA A 23 -29.67 14.03 -7.48
CA ALA A 23 -30.45 15.28 -7.41
C ALA A 23 -29.84 16.42 -8.23
N GLU A 24 -28.51 16.46 -8.41
CA GLU A 24 -27.83 17.43 -9.27
C GLU A 24 -28.03 17.10 -10.76
N LEU A 25 -27.98 15.81 -11.12
CA LEU A 25 -28.32 15.35 -12.45
C LEU A 25 -29.76 15.71 -12.80
N ASP A 26 -30.72 15.43 -11.92
CA ASP A 26 -32.12 15.71 -12.15
C ASP A 26 -32.40 17.21 -12.28
N ARG A 27 -31.76 18.07 -11.47
CA ARG A 27 -31.80 19.54 -11.62
C ARG A 27 -31.23 19.99 -12.96
N SER A 28 -30.09 19.45 -13.37
CA SER A 28 -29.44 19.76 -14.65
C SER A 28 -30.31 19.34 -15.85
N LEU A 29 -30.97 18.20 -15.75
CA LEU A 29 -31.91 17.70 -16.75
C LEU A 29 -33.18 18.57 -16.85
N GLN A 30 -33.72 19.01 -15.70
CA GLN A 30 -34.87 19.93 -15.66
C GLN A 30 -34.54 21.30 -16.24
N ALA A 31 -33.35 21.84 -15.95
CA ALA A 31 -32.90 23.14 -16.45
C ALA A 31 -32.74 23.17 -17.98
N ARG A 32 -32.35 22.06 -18.61
CA ARG A 32 -32.08 21.99 -20.05
C ARG A 32 -33.33 21.92 -20.95
N ARG A 33 -34.55 21.78 -20.42
CA ARG A 33 -35.85 21.67 -21.13
C ARG A 33 -35.97 20.60 -22.24
N SER A 34 -34.89 19.96 -22.69
CA SER A 34 -34.88 18.89 -23.69
C SER A 34 -35.01 17.51 -23.04
N LYS A 35 -35.93 16.67 -23.54
CA LYS A 35 -36.05 15.27 -23.13
C LYS A 35 -34.86 14.46 -23.66
N LEU A 36 -33.80 14.34 -22.86
CA LEU A 36 -32.76 13.34 -23.12
C LEU A 36 -33.39 11.94 -23.18
N PRO A 37 -32.98 11.07 -24.12
CA PRO A 37 -33.43 9.68 -24.17
C PRO A 37 -33.18 8.97 -22.84
N GLU A 38 -34.08 8.07 -22.47
CA GLU A 38 -34.02 7.41 -21.14
C GLU A 38 -32.77 6.55 -20.97
N SER A 39 -32.26 5.98 -22.07
CA SER A 39 -30.97 5.28 -22.10
C SER A 39 -29.80 6.19 -21.71
N THR A 40 -29.77 7.43 -22.20
CA THR A 40 -28.71 8.39 -21.89
C THR A 40 -28.80 8.89 -20.45
N LYS A 41 -30.01 9.00 -19.89
CA LYS A 41 -30.20 9.31 -18.47
C LYS A 41 -29.69 8.19 -17.59
N GLU A 42 -30.06 6.95 -17.87
CA GLU A 42 -29.58 5.78 -17.13
C GLU A 42 -28.05 5.62 -17.22
N GLU A 43 -27.45 5.93 -18.37
CA GLU A 43 -25.99 5.95 -18.51
C GLU A 43 -25.33 7.07 -17.69
N ALA A 44 -25.91 8.28 -17.68
CA ALA A 44 -25.42 9.38 -16.84
C ALA A 44 -25.53 9.06 -15.34
N LYS A 45 -26.62 8.42 -14.91
CA LYS A 45 -26.79 7.93 -13.53
C LYS A 45 -25.69 6.92 -13.17
N ARG A 46 -25.43 5.94 -14.05
CA ARG A 46 -24.36 4.96 -13.86
C ARG A 46 -22.98 5.61 -13.78
N LYS A 47 -22.68 6.57 -14.65
CA LYS A 47 -21.39 7.30 -14.66
C LYS A 47 -21.18 8.16 -13.41
N LEU A 48 -22.25 8.66 -12.78
CA LEU A 48 -22.17 9.40 -11.52
C LEU A 48 -22.06 8.48 -10.29
N GLN A 49 -22.65 7.30 -10.37
CA GLN A 49 -22.64 6.32 -9.28
C GLN A 49 -21.29 5.60 -9.15
N MET A 50 -20.64 5.31 -10.28
CA MET A 50 -19.38 4.56 -10.35
C MET A 50 -18.20 5.20 -9.56
N PRO A 51 -17.92 6.52 -9.63
CA PRO A 51 -16.87 7.14 -8.80
C PRO A 51 -17.15 7.05 -7.30
N VAL A 52 -18.42 7.10 -6.90
CA VAL A 52 -18.83 6.98 -5.50
C VAL A 52 -18.63 5.54 -5.02
N GLU A 53 -19.04 4.56 -5.81
CA GLU A 53 -18.82 3.13 -5.52
C GLU A 53 -17.33 2.80 -5.43
N TYR A 54 -16.53 3.24 -6.41
CA TYR A 54 -15.08 3.07 -6.44
C TYR A 54 -14.40 3.69 -5.22
N GLN A 55 -14.73 4.93 -4.87
CA GLN A 55 -14.19 5.59 -3.68
C GLN A 55 -14.59 4.84 -2.40
N GLY A 56 -15.80 4.29 -2.37
CA GLY A 56 -16.29 3.45 -1.29
C GLY A 56 -15.54 2.12 -1.15
N GLU A 57 -15.16 1.50 -2.26
CA GLU A 57 -14.35 0.27 -2.28
C GLU A 57 -12.89 0.56 -1.88
N LEU A 58 -12.28 1.61 -2.41
CA LEU A 58 -10.93 2.05 -2.05
C LEU A 58 -10.83 2.42 -0.56
N THR A 59 -11.85 3.08 -0.01
CA THR A 59 -11.90 3.46 1.41
C THR A 59 -12.11 2.23 2.30
N ARG A 60 -12.93 1.26 1.89
CA ARG A 60 -13.05 -0.05 2.58
C ARG A 60 -11.73 -0.82 2.55
N TYR A 61 -11.05 -0.79 1.40
CA TYR A 61 -9.77 -1.45 1.20
C TYR A 61 -8.67 -0.85 2.10
N THR A 62 -8.52 0.47 2.07
CA THR A 62 -7.56 1.22 2.90
C THR A 62 -7.87 1.03 4.39
N TRP A 63 -9.15 1.09 4.78
CA TRP A 63 -9.55 0.77 6.15
C TRP A 63 -9.20 -0.65 6.55
N THR A 64 -9.40 -1.64 5.67
CA THR A 64 -9.06 -3.04 5.96
C THR A 64 -7.55 -3.23 6.12
N LEU A 65 -6.74 -2.54 5.31
CA LEU A 65 -5.28 -2.47 5.46
C LEU A 65 -4.89 -1.83 6.79
N SER A 66 -5.37 -0.63 7.09
CA SER A 66 -5.08 0.07 8.35
C SER A 66 -5.61 -0.67 9.56
N LEU A 67 -6.75 -1.37 9.43
CA LEU A 67 -7.29 -2.23 10.47
C LEU A 67 -6.41 -3.46 10.63
N THR A 68 -5.87 -4.05 9.56
CA THR A 68 -4.96 -5.20 9.65
C THR A 68 -3.62 -4.78 10.27
N GLU A 69 -3.02 -3.66 9.87
CA GLU A 69 -1.81 -3.11 10.48
C GLU A 69 -2.03 -2.69 11.94
N ALA A 70 -3.17 -2.05 12.24
CA ALA A 70 -3.55 -1.70 13.60
C ALA A 70 -3.84 -2.95 14.42
N VAL A 71 -4.48 -3.97 13.84
CA VAL A 71 -4.73 -5.27 14.46
C VAL A 71 -3.43 -6.04 14.67
N ASP A 72 -2.41 -5.89 13.83
CA ASP A 72 -1.10 -6.52 14.01
C ASP A 72 -0.27 -5.79 15.08
N ARG A 73 -0.31 -4.44 15.14
CA ARG A 73 0.25 -3.66 16.26
C ARG A 73 -0.51 -3.91 17.57
N ASP A 74 -1.83 -3.95 17.53
CA ASP A 74 -2.68 -4.26 18.67
C ASP A 74 -2.58 -5.74 19.07
N GLN A 75 -2.21 -6.64 18.16
CA GLN A 75 -1.89 -8.04 18.46
C GLN A 75 -0.60 -8.13 19.25
N LEU A 76 0.46 -7.46 18.80
CA LEU A 76 1.70 -7.33 19.57
C LEU A 76 1.45 -6.67 20.93
N ARG A 77 0.61 -5.64 20.98
CA ARG A 77 0.23 -4.98 22.23
C ARG A 77 -0.60 -5.90 23.13
N ALA A 78 -1.57 -6.61 22.58
CA ALA A 78 -2.41 -7.56 23.31
C ALA A 78 -1.61 -8.77 23.80
N LEU A 79 -0.60 -9.20 23.04
CA LEU A 79 0.36 -10.22 23.43
C LEU A 79 1.18 -9.76 24.63
N LYS A 80 1.77 -8.56 24.54
CA LYS A 80 2.49 -7.94 25.67
C LYS A 80 1.59 -7.76 26.89
N VAL A 81 0.34 -7.34 26.71
CA VAL A 81 -0.66 -7.22 27.79
C VAL A 81 -1.06 -8.58 28.37
N HIS A 82 -1.22 -9.61 27.54
CA HIS A 82 -1.55 -10.97 27.98
C HIS A 82 -0.42 -11.56 28.83
N PHE A 83 0.81 -11.52 28.33
CA PHE A 83 1.97 -11.96 29.11
C PHE A 83 2.13 -11.14 30.39
N LYS A 84 1.94 -9.82 30.34
CA LYS A 84 1.93 -8.98 31.54
C LYS A 84 0.91 -9.46 32.58
N LYS A 85 -0.35 -9.69 32.17
CA LYS A 85 -1.40 -10.20 33.07
C LYS A 85 -1.09 -11.59 33.61
N THR A 86 -0.50 -12.47 32.80
CA THR A 86 -0.10 -13.80 33.27
C THR A 86 0.99 -13.69 34.31
N ILE A 87 1.98 -12.81 34.11
CA ILE A 87 3.01 -12.54 35.11
C ILE A 87 2.40 -11.97 36.40
N GLU A 88 1.47 -11.01 36.31
CA GLU A 88 0.79 -10.43 37.46
C GLU A 88 0.06 -11.50 38.29
N LYS A 89 -0.72 -12.37 37.63
CA LYS A 89 -1.41 -13.50 38.28
C LYS A 89 -0.46 -14.46 38.97
N LEU A 90 0.72 -14.69 38.39
CA LEU A 90 1.71 -15.60 38.97
C LEU A 90 2.33 -15.02 40.24
N TRP A 91 2.61 -13.73 40.24
CA TRP A 91 3.15 -13.07 41.42
C TRP A 91 2.11 -12.94 42.54
N GLU A 92 0.85 -12.68 42.20
CA GLU A 92 -0.26 -12.73 43.17
C GLU A 92 -0.35 -14.13 43.81
N ALA A 93 -0.14 -15.19 43.02
CA ALA A 93 -0.16 -16.57 43.50
C ALA A 93 1.10 -16.99 44.28
N GLN A 94 2.25 -16.34 44.06
CA GLN A 94 3.56 -16.72 44.61
C GLN A 94 4.22 -15.60 45.45
N ALA A 95 3.42 -14.81 46.18
CA ALA A 95 3.85 -13.62 46.93
C ALA A 95 5.06 -13.79 47.90
N SER A 96 5.54 -15.02 48.13
CA SER A 96 6.65 -15.37 49.03
C SER A 96 7.78 -16.20 48.41
N GLN A 97 7.73 -16.59 47.13
CA GLN A 97 8.80 -17.39 46.49
C GLN A 97 9.28 -16.78 45.17
N ALA A 98 10.59 -16.62 45.04
CA ALA A 98 11.21 -16.20 43.79
C ALA A 98 11.01 -17.27 42.71
N ILE A 99 10.58 -16.87 41.53
CA ILE A 99 10.41 -17.75 40.37
C ILE A 99 11.80 -18.05 39.80
N ALA A 100 12.19 -19.33 39.79
CA ALA A 100 13.41 -19.76 39.12
C ALA A 100 13.29 -19.51 37.60
N GLU A 101 14.39 -19.11 36.95
CA GLU A 101 14.38 -18.80 35.51
C GLU A 101 13.81 -19.94 34.65
N GLU A 102 14.13 -21.19 35.00
CA GLU A 102 13.62 -22.36 34.27
C GLU A 102 12.09 -22.47 34.36
N GLN A 103 11.52 -22.16 35.53
CA GLN A 103 10.08 -22.11 35.71
C GLN A 103 9.48 -20.99 34.85
N ALA A 104 10.08 -19.81 34.82
CA ALA A 104 9.65 -18.70 33.97
C ALA A 104 9.67 -19.08 32.47
N ARG A 105 10.72 -19.75 32.00
CA ARG A 105 10.82 -20.25 30.60
C ARG A 105 9.72 -21.25 30.28
N GLN A 106 9.46 -22.20 31.19
CA GLN A 106 8.41 -23.20 30.98
C GLN A 106 7.02 -22.58 30.87
N MET A 107 6.75 -21.56 31.70
CA MET A 107 5.51 -20.80 31.68
C MET A 107 5.34 -19.96 30.42
N PHE A 108 6.41 -19.28 30.00
CA PHE A 108 6.41 -18.56 28.73
C PHE A 108 6.06 -19.50 27.57
N LYS A 109 6.69 -20.68 27.51
CA LYS A 109 6.42 -21.67 26.47
C LYS A 109 4.96 -22.12 26.43
N SER A 110 4.31 -22.35 27.58
CA SER A 110 2.91 -22.78 27.62
C SER A 110 1.95 -21.68 27.16
N GLU A 111 2.16 -20.45 27.62
CA GLU A 111 1.33 -19.30 27.27
C GLU A 111 1.52 -18.89 25.80
N TRP A 112 2.76 -18.92 25.33
CA TRP A 112 3.09 -18.66 23.93
C TRP A 112 2.41 -19.66 23.01
N LYS A 113 2.40 -20.95 23.37
CA LYS A 113 1.70 -21.99 22.61
C LYS A 113 0.19 -21.70 22.52
N ALA A 114 -0.45 -21.32 23.63
CA ALA A 114 -1.87 -20.96 23.61
C ALA A 114 -2.15 -19.71 22.75
N PHE A 115 -1.21 -18.77 22.70
CA PHE A 115 -1.30 -17.61 21.81
C PHE A 115 -1.09 -17.98 20.34
N GLU A 116 -0.12 -18.84 20.02
CA GLU A 116 0.11 -19.38 18.68
C GLU A 116 -1.15 -20.05 18.14
N ASP A 117 -1.82 -20.87 18.95
CA ASP A 117 -3.05 -21.56 18.54
C ASP A 117 -4.16 -20.57 18.19
N LYS A 118 -4.32 -19.49 18.97
CA LYS A 118 -5.27 -18.40 18.66
C LYS A 118 -4.89 -17.64 17.40
N CYS A 119 -3.59 -17.41 17.15
CA CYS A 119 -3.11 -16.75 15.94
C CYS A 119 -3.36 -17.63 14.71
N ARG A 120 -3.10 -18.94 14.78
CA ARG A 120 -3.43 -19.89 13.70
C ARG A 120 -4.92 -19.86 13.37
N GLU A 121 -5.79 -19.93 14.39
CA GLU A 121 -7.24 -19.84 14.20
C GLU A 121 -7.63 -18.51 13.54
N ARG A 122 -7.00 -17.41 13.91
CA ARG A 122 -7.28 -16.11 13.29
C ARG A 122 -6.76 -16.01 11.85
N PHE A 123 -5.51 -16.40 11.59
CA PHE A 123 -4.92 -16.37 10.25
C PHE A 123 -5.72 -17.24 9.28
N SER A 124 -6.17 -18.41 9.71
CA SER A 124 -7.10 -19.23 8.92
C SER A 124 -8.45 -18.57 8.63
N ARG A 125 -8.98 -17.74 9.55
CA ARG A 125 -10.22 -16.96 9.32
C ARG A 125 -10.03 -15.77 8.38
N THR A 126 -8.86 -15.15 8.39
CA THR A 126 -8.54 -13.99 7.53
C THR A 126 -7.95 -14.39 6.19
N SER A 127 -7.57 -15.65 6.03
CA SER A 127 -7.07 -16.17 4.77
C SER A 127 -8.20 -16.42 3.79
N LYS A 128 -8.00 -16.00 2.54
CA LYS A 128 -8.98 -16.25 1.48
C LYS A 128 -8.84 -17.71 1.03
N SER A 129 -9.95 -18.44 1.09
CA SER A 129 -10.01 -19.76 0.48
C SER A 129 -9.81 -19.67 -1.05
N LYS A 130 -9.29 -20.74 -1.66
CA LYS A 130 -9.19 -20.86 -3.13
C LYS A 130 -10.53 -20.58 -3.82
N LYS A 131 -11.65 -20.95 -3.19
CA LYS A 131 -13.00 -20.68 -3.68
C LYS A 131 -13.32 -19.18 -3.72
N GLN A 132 -13.06 -18.45 -2.63
CA GLN A 132 -13.28 -17.00 -2.57
C GLN A 132 -12.41 -16.26 -3.59
N LEU A 133 -11.14 -16.66 -3.74
CA LEU A 133 -10.25 -16.09 -4.76
C LEU A 133 -10.79 -16.33 -6.19
N ALA A 134 -11.33 -17.52 -6.46
CA ALA A 134 -11.95 -17.81 -7.75
C ALA A 134 -13.21 -16.97 -8.00
N GLU A 135 -14.02 -16.71 -6.97
CA GLU A 135 -15.18 -15.82 -7.03
C GLU A 135 -14.76 -14.38 -7.34
N GLU A 136 -13.72 -13.87 -6.69
CA GLU A 136 -13.17 -12.52 -6.94
C GLU A 136 -12.63 -12.39 -8.38
N VAL A 137 -11.82 -13.34 -8.84
CA VAL A 137 -11.29 -13.35 -10.22
C VAL A 137 -12.43 -13.35 -11.24
N CYS A 138 -13.43 -14.22 -11.05
CA CYS A 138 -14.60 -14.26 -11.93
C CYS A 138 -15.38 -12.94 -11.91
N LEU A 139 -15.61 -12.36 -10.73
CA LEU A 139 -16.36 -11.13 -10.58
C LEU A 139 -15.70 -9.97 -11.34
N VAL A 140 -14.39 -9.78 -11.15
CA VAL A 140 -13.65 -8.68 -11.78
C VAL A 140 -13.57 -8.85 -13.29
N PHE A 141 -13.21 -10.04 -13.79
CA PHE A 141 -13.20 -10.27 -15.24
C PHE A 141 -14.59 -10.12 -15.86
N ASN A 142 -15.64 -10.63 -15.22
CA ASN A 142 -17.00 -10.49 -15.73
C ASN A 142 -17.48 -9.03 -15.71
N HIS A 143 -17.04 -8.25 -14.72
CA HIS A 143 -17.30 -6.82 -14.67
C HIS A 143 -16.62 -6.09 -15.83
N LEU A 144 -15.32 -6.33 -16.04
CA LEU A 144 -14.55 -5.78 -17.14
C LEU A 144 -15.18 -6.09 -18.50
N LEU A 145 -15.59 -7.35 -18.71
CA LEU A 145 -16.28 -7.73 -19.95
C LEU A 145 -17.63 -7.00 -20.13
N ARG A 146 -18.38 -6.77 -19.06
CA ARG A 146 -19.65 -6.01 -19.13
C ARG A 146 -19.41 -4.53 -19.41
N GLN A 147 -18.39 -3.95 -18.81
CA GLN A 147 -18.05 -2.53 -18.96
C GLN A 147 -17.58 -2.22 -20.38
N HIS A 148 -16.71 -3.05 -20.94
CA HIS A 148 -16.13 -2.82 -22.26
C HIS A 148 -16.91 -3.47 -23.41
N ARG A 149 -18.03 -4.14 -23.11
CA ARG A 149 -18.84 -4.87 -24.10
C ARG A 149 -19.32 -4.02 -25.28
N HIS A 150 -19.52 -2.73 -25.06
CA HIS A 150 -20.09 -1.82 -26.05
C HIS A 150 -19.06 -0.90 -26.72
N GLY A 151 -17.82 -0.90 -26.23
CA GLY A 151 -16.75 -0.01 -26.74
C GLY A 151 -15.65 -0.74 -27.52
N ASP A 152 -15.60 -2.06 -27.46
CA ASP A 152 -14.55 -2.87 -28.08
C ASP A 152 -15.17 -4.10 -28.78
N GLU A 153 -15.09 -4.14 -30.11
CA GLU A 153 -15.65 -5.21 -30.93
C GLU A 153 -15.03 -6.59 -30.63
N ALA A 154 -13.89 -6.68 -29.95
CA ALA A 154 -13.34 -7.99 -29.60
C ALA A 154 -13.85 -8.56 -28.27
N LEU A 155 -14.39 -7.72 -27.38
CA LEU A 155 -14.79 -8.13 -26.03
C LEU A 155 -16.25 -8.57 -25.93
N HIS A 156 -17.09 -8.15 -26.88
CA HIS A 156 -18.54 -8.43 -26.83
C HIS A 156 -18.92 -9.91 -26.96
N VAL A 157 -18.01 -10.70 -27.54
CA VAL A 157 -18.13 -12.13 -27.85
C VAL A 157 -17.64 -13.04 -26.71
N LEU A 158 -16.97 -12.47 -25.70
CA LEU A 158 -16.42 -13.26 -24.60
C LEU A 158 -17.49 -13.63 -23.57
N GLU A 159 -17.43 -14.87 -23.09
CA GLU A 159 -18.40 -15.43 -22.15
C GLU A 159 -18.12 -15.03 -20.69
N LEU A 160 -19.20 -14.92 -19.92
CA LEU A 160 -19.12 -14.75 -18.48
C LEU A 160 -18.89 -16.11 -17.81
N VAL A 161 -17.88 -16.18 -16.95
CA VAL A 161 -17.46 -17.43 -16.32
C VAL A 161 -17.87 -17.45 -14.86
N GLN A 162 -18.37 -18.59 -14.39
CA GLN A 162 -18.64 -18.84 -12.96
C GLN A 162 -17.41 -19.40 -12.24
N ALA A 163 -17.28 -19.12 -10.93
CA ALA A 163 -16.14 -19.58 -10.12
C ALA A 163 -15.99 -21.11 -10.11
N SER A 164 -17.09 -21.86 -10.16
CA SER A 164 -17.09 -23.32 -10.26
C SER A 164 -16.31 -23.83 -11.48
N ALA A 165 -16.38 -23.12 -12.61
CA ALA A 165 -15.65 -23.47 -13.83
C ALA A 165 -14.14 -23.19 -13.70
N LEU A 166 -13.71 -22.20 -12.91
CA LEU A 166 -12.30 -21.99 -12.59
C LEU A 166 -11.74 -23.07 -11.65
N LEU A 167 -12.59 -23.59 -10.75
CA LEU A 167 -12.23 -24.56 -9.73
C LEU A 167 -12.23 -26.01 -10.21
N SER A 168 -13.00 -26.33 -11.27
CA SER A 168 -12.98 -27.64 -11.93
C SER A 168 -11.58 -27.94 -12.46
N GLU A 169 -11.09 -29.17 -12.30
CA GLU A 169 -9.81 -29.60 -12.87
C GLU A 169 -9.91 -29.86 -14.39
N ASP A 170 -11.12 -30.11 -14.91
CA ASP A 170 -11.39 -30.48 -16.31
C ASP A 170 -11.41 -29.30 -17.30
N THR A 171 -11.44 -28.07 -16.80
CA THR A 171 -11.37 -26.87 -17.63
C THR A 171 -9.97 -26.73 -18.26
N PHE A 172 -9.86 -26.00 -19.38
CA PHE A 172 -8.70 -25.95 -20.29
C PHE A 172 -7.31 -26.18 -19.66
N ALA A 173 -6.80 -27.39 -19.83
CA ALA A 173 -5.38 -27.68 -19.83
C ALA A 173 -4.89 -27.61 -21.27
N TRP A 174 -3.67 -27.12 -21.50
CA TRP A 174 -3.06 -27.06 -22.83
C TRP A 174 -2.71 -28.47 -23.32
N GLN A 175 -3.74 -29.23 -23.68
CA GLN A 175 -3.65 -30.60 -24.17
C GLN A 175 -3.54 -30.56 -25.70
N PRO A 176 -2.41 -30.98 -26.29
CA PRO A 176 -2.18 -30.83 -27.72
C PRO A 176 -3.26 -31.48 -28.59
N ASP A 177 -3.75 -32.64 -28.18
CA ASP A 177 -4.80 -33.39 -28.88
C ASP A 177 -6.15 -32.66 -28.87
N ARG A 178 -6.51 -32.06 -27.73
CA ARG A 178 -7.73 -31.27 -27.58
C ARG A 178 -7.65 -30.00 -28.41
N VAL A 179 -6.51 -29.29 -28.35
CA VAL A 179 -6.31 -28.05 -29.12
C VAL A 179 -6.41 -28.34 -30.62
N ALA A 180 -5.71 -29.37 -31.09
CA ALA A 180 -5.73 -29.76 -32.50
C ALA A 180 -7.12 -30.20 -32.99
N ARG A 181 -7.86 -30.98 -32.18
CA ARG A 181 -9.17 -31.53 -32.57
C ARG A 181 -10.29 -30.50 -32.53
N ASP A 182 -10.30 -29.67 -31.49
CA ASP A 182 -11.44 -28.83 -31.14
C ASP A 182 -11.32 -27.44 -31.76
N PHE A 183 -10.10 -26.93 -31.97
CA PHE A 183 -9.87 -25.53 -32.37
C PHE A 183 -9.08 -25.34 -33.65
N LEU A 184 -8.51 -26.37 -34.28
CA LEU A 184 -7.77 -26.21 -35.54
C LEU A 184 -8.52 -26.85 -36.71
N GLU A 185 -8.62 -26.11 -37.82
CA GLU A 185 -9.18 -26.58 -39.08
C GLU A 185 -8.16 -26.39 -40.21
N VAL A 186 -7.84 -27.49 -40.91
CA VAL A 186 -6.92 -27.46 -42.05
C VAL A 186 -7.68 -27.04 -43.30
N ARG A 187 -7.37 -25.85 -43.84
CA ARG A 187 -7.97 -25.33 -45.08
C ARG A 187 -7.13 -25.63 -46.31
N GLN A 188 -5.79 -25.68 -46.16
CA GLN A 188 -4.87 -25.99 -47.25
C GLN A 188 -3.88 -27.08 -46.81
N PRO A 189 -4.26 -28.37 -46.89
CA PRO A 189 -3.43 -29.48 -46.43
C PRO A 189 -2.03 -29.54 -47.06
N ALA A 190 -1.88 -29.06 -48.30
CA ALA A 190 -0.60 -29.01 -49.00
C ALA A 190 0.42 -28.11 -48.27
N LYS A 191 0.02 -26.92 -47.81
CA LYS A 191 0.90 -26.00 -47.08
C LYS A 191 1.37 -26.58 -45.74
N LEU A 192 0.47 -27.24 -45.02
CA LEU A 192 0.81 -27.92 -43.77
C LEU A 192 1.84 -29.04 -44.00
N ALA A 193 1.70 -29.80 -45.08
CA ALA A 193 2.65 -30.85 -45.46
C ALA A 193 4.01 -30.27 -45.89
N GLU A 194 4.01 -29.18 -46.66
CA GLU A 194 5.23 -28.46 -47.07
C GLU A 194 5.98 -27.90 -45.85
N PHE A 195 5.28 -27.25 -44.92
CA PHE A 195 5.88 -26.76 -43.68
C PHE A 195 6.48 -27.89 -42.83
N ALA A 196 5.76 -29.01 -42.71
CA ALA A 196 6.27 -30.18 -42.00
C ALA A 196 7.52 -30.79 -42.66
N ALA A 197 7.65 -30.69 -43.98
CA ALA A 197 8.82 -31.15 -44.72
C ALA A 197 10.03 -30.20 -44.61
N GLN A 198 9.78 -28.89 -44.40
CA GLN A 198 10.82 -27.88 -44.29
C GLN A 198 11.48 -27.81 -42.90
N ARG A 199 10.88 -28.37 -41.85
CA ARG A 199 11.51 -28.37 -40.52
C ARG A 199 12.69 -29.36 -40.44
N PRO A 200 13.91 -28.87 -40.15
CA PRO A 200 15.11 -29.71 -40.11
C PRO A 200 15.13 -30.72 -38.94
N GLU A 201 14.33 -30.49 -37.89
CA GLU A 201 14.31 -31.34 -36.68
C GLU A 201 13.83 -32.79 -36.92
N ARG A 202 13.18 -33.08 -38.05
CA ARG A 202 12.78 -34.46 -38.40
C ARG A 202 13.92 -35.33 -38.96
N GLN A 203 15.11 -34.78 -39.21
CA GLN A 203 16.25 -35.58 -39.68
C GLN A 203 16.97 -36.36 -38.55
N MET A 204 16.62 -36.16 -37.27
CA MET A 204 17.28 -36.83 -36.15
C MET A 204 16.44 -37.86 -35.37
N ALA A 205 15.20 -38.15 -35.78
CA ALA A 205 14.43 -39.24 -35.15
C ALA A 205 14.93 -40.62 -35.62
N PRO A 206 15.22 -41.57 -34.70
CA PRO A 206 15.79 -42.87 -35.05
C PRO A 206 14.78 -43.69 -35.86
N ARG A 207 15.21 -44.18 -37.03
CA ARG A 207 14.48 -45.13 -37.88
C ARG A 207 14.22 -46.42 -37.10
N GLY A 208 13.07 -46.53 -36.43
CA GLY A 208 12.87 -47.59 -35.44
C GLY A 208 11.45 -48.06 -35.21
N SER A 209 10.53 -48.00 -36.17
CA SER A 209 9.28 -48.79 -36.15
C SER A 209 8.49 -48.64 -37.44
N ARG A 210 8.40 -49.72 -38.23
CA ARG A 210 7.48 -49.83 -39.38
C ARG A 210 6.06 -50.02 -38.86
N PRO A 211 5.07 -49.17 -39.24
CA PRO A 211 3.67 -49.47 -38.95
C PRO A 211 3.16 -50.58 -39.88
N SER A 212 2.45 -51.53 -39.29
CA SER A 212 1.77 -52.63 -39.98
C SER A 212 0.62 -52.10 -40.85
N VAL A 213 0.64 -52.49 -42.13
CA VAL A 213 -0.30 -52.09 -43.18
C VAL A 213 -1.60 -52.89 -43.05
N SER A 214 -2.59 -52.39 -42.30
CA SER A 214 -3.96 -52.91 -42.35
C SER A 214 -4.99 -51.93 -41.78
N SER A 215 -5.06 -50.73 -42.33
CA SER A 215 -6.15 -49.78 -42.02
C SER A 215 -6.63 -49.10 -43.31
N PRO A 216 -7.96 -48.85 -43.44
CA PRO A 216 -8.56 -48.35 -44.68
C PRO A 216 -8.00 -46.96 -45.06
N PRO A 217 -7.86 -46.67 -46.37
CA PRO A 217 -7.11 -45.51 -46.90
C PRO A 217 -7.67 -44.14 -46.47
N ASP A 218 -8.94 -44.06 -46.06
CA ASP A 218 -9.56 -42.80 -45.62
C ASP A 218 -9.33 -42.49 -44.14
N ALA A 219 -9.03 -43.48 -43.29
CA ALA A 219 -8.66 -43.26 -41.89
C ALA A 219 -7.17 -42.89 -41.72
N ALA A 220 -6.30 -43.38 -42.61
CA ALA A 220 -4.87 -43.08 -42.59
C ALA A 220 -4.56 -41.61 -42.95
N ARG A 221 -5.39 -40.97 -43.79
CA ARG A 221 -5.22 -39.56 -44.19
C ARG A 221 -5.59 -38.57 -43.09
N SER A 222 -6.60 -38.87 -42.27
CA SER A 222 -7.03 -38.00 -41.16
C SER A 222 -6.12 -38.13 -39.92
N GLY A 223 -5.59 -39.33 -39.66
CA GLY A 223 -4.64 -39.56 -38.57
C GLY A 223 -3.33 -38.78 -38.72
N GLY A 224 -2.75 -38.78 -39.93
CA GLY A 224 -1.47 -38.09 -40.18
C GLY A 224 -1.55 -36.56 -40.08
N GLN A 225 -2.68 -35.95 -40.46
CA GLN A 225 -2.87 -34.50 -40.31
C GLN A 225 -2.99 -34.11 -38.84
N ARG A 226 -3.74 -34.88 -38.07
CA ARG A 226 -3.92 -34.64 -36.63
C ARG A 226 -2.59 -34.71 -35.88
N GLU A 227 -1.77 -35.72 -36.16
CA GLU A 227 -0.45 -35.85 -35.56
C GLU A 227 0.47 -34.65 -35.88
N LEU A 228 0.41 -34.12 -37.10
CA LEU A 228 1.16 -32.90 -37.47
C LEU A 228 0.67 -31.66 -36.72
N LEU A 229 -0.63 -31.51 -36.52
CA LEU A 229 -1.18 -30.42 -35.71
C LEU A 229 -0.71 -30.52 -34.25
N GLU A 230 -0.83 -31.70 -33.65
CA GLU A 230 -0.48 -31.96 -32.26
C GLU A 230 1.03 -31.76 -32.00
N THR A 231 1.89 -32.21 -32.91
CA THR A 231 3.35 -32.23 -32.69
C THR A 231 4.08 -30.98 -33.18
N LEU A 232 3.54 -30.27 -34.18
CA LEU A 232 4.21 -29.10 -34.77
C LEU A 232 3.51 -27.79 -34.45
N VAL A 233 2.19 -27.75 -34.67
CA VAL A 233 1.43 -26.49 -34.63
C VAL A 233 1.09 -26.10 -33.20
N VAL A 234 0.58 -27.03 -32.40
CA VAL A 234 0.16 -26.72 -31.02
C VAL A 234 1.33 -26.28 -30.12
N PRO A 235 2.53 -26.89 -30.16
CA PRO A 235 3.66 -26.41 -29.36
C PRO A 235 4.13 -25.02 -29.78
N GLU A 236 4.03 -24.68 -31.07
CA GLU A 236 4.39 -23.36 -31.56
C GLU A 236 3.37 -22.30 -31.12
N LEU A 237 2.08 -22.63 -31.21
CA LEU A 237 0.99 -21.82 -30.69
C LEU A 237 1.13 -21.61 -29.17
N GLN A 238 1.48 -22.67 -28.43
CA GLN A 238 1.74 -22.60 -26.99
C GLN A 238 2.89 -21.66 -26.67
N ARG A 239 4.00 -21.78 -27.42
CA ARG A 239 5.20 -20.96 -27.19
C ARG A 239 4.89 -19.47 -27.35
N HIS A 240 4.07 -19.11 -28.33
CA HIS A 240 3.74 -17.71 -28.60
C HIS A 240 2.65 -17.17 -27.67
N LEU A 241 1.69 -18.00 -27.26
CA LEU A 241 0.58 -17.57 -26.41
C LEU A 241 0.85 -17.72 -24.90
N ALA A 242 1.77 -18.59 -24.47
CA ALA A 242 2.07 -18.78 -23.05
C ALA A 242 2.50 -17.49 -22.32
N PRO A 243 3.33 -16.60 -22.88
CA PRO A 243 3.72 -15.36 -22.21
C PRO A 243 2.54 -14.41 -21.96
N VAL A 244 1.54 -14.39 -22.84
CA VAL A 244 0.36 -13.51 -22.71
C VAL A 244 -0.75 -14.12 -21.84
N LEU A 245 -0.65 -15.42 -21.52
CA LEU A 245 -1.56 -16.11 -20.61
C LEU A 245 -1.13 -16.02 -19.15
N SER A 246 0.07 -15.50 -18.89
CA SER A 246 0.57 -15.26 -17.54
C SER A 246 0.27 -13.83 -17.11
N LEU A 247 -0.36 -13.69 -15.95
CA LEU A 247 -0.46 -12.44 -15.21
C LEU A 247 0.47 -12.55 -14.02
N GLU A 248 1.57 -11.80 -14.05
CA GLU A 248 2.46 -11.69 -12.91
C GLU A 248 1.76 -10.88 -11.82
N ILE A 249 1.69 -11.48 -10.63
CA ILE A 249 1.29 -10.78 -9.42
C ILE A 249 2.59 -10.35 -8.75
N PRO A 250 2.76 -9.05 -8.43
CA PRO A 250 3.94 -8.59 -7.74
C PRO A 250 4.20 -9.42 -6.47
N ASP A 251 5.46 -9.77 -6.22
CA ASP A 251 5.84 -10.58 -5.06
C ASP A 251 5.27 -9.99 -3.77
N GLY A 252 4.61 -10.83 -2.97
CA GLY A 252 3.96 -10.42 -1.71
C GLY A 252 2.62 -9.72 -1.84
N SER A 253 2.16 -9.38 -3.06
CA SER A 253 0.83 -8.81 -3.26
C SER A 253 -0.24 -9.89 -3.30
N THR A 254 -1.22 -9.81 -2.40
CA THR A 254 -2.47 -10.59 -2.48
C THR A 254 -3.59 -9.81 -3.17
N GLN A 255 -3.25 -8.67 -3.79
CA GLN A 255 -4.23 -7.81 -4.46
C GLN A 255 -4.52 -8.30 -5.87
N MET A 256 -5.78 -8.18 -6.27
CA MET A 256 -6.16 -8.32 -7.67
C MET A 256 -5.46 -7.25 -8.51
N PRO A 257 -4.97 -7.59 -9.73
CA PRO A 257 -4.52 -6.59 -10.69
C PRO A 257 -5.62 -5.58 -10.97
N SER A 258 -5.22 -4.33 -11.23
CA SER A 258 -6.15 -3.27 -11.58
C SER A 258 -6.94 -3.59 -12.85
N GLU A 259 -8.12 -2.97 -12.99
CA GLU A 259 -8.94 -3.14 -14.20
C GLU A 259 -8.16 -2.82 -15.48
N GLU A 260 -7.34 -1.75 -15.47
CA GLU A 260 -6.49 -1.38 -16.60
C GLU A 260 -5.48 -2.48 -16.97
N GLN A 261 -4.85 -3.10 -15.97
CA GLN A 261 -3.91 -4.21 -16.20
C GLN A 261 -4.61 -5.45 -16.77
N LEU A 262 -5.79 -5.78 -16.25
CA LEU A 262 -6.60 -6.89 -16.74
C LEU A 262 -7.11 -6.62 -18.16
N LEU A 263 -7.50 -5.38 -18.46
CA LEU A 263 -7.95 -4.97 -19.80
C LEU A 263 -6.79 -5.04 -20.79
N ALA A 264 -5.62 -4.53 -20.40
CA ALA A 264 -4.41 -4.62 -21.21
C ALA A 264 -3.97 -6.07 -21.44
N ALA A 265 -4.08 -6.95 -20.44
CA ALA A 265 -3.82 -8.39 -20.61
C ALA A 265 -4.82 -9.04 -21.57
N THR A 266 -6.11 -8.71 -21.44
CA THR A 266 -7.19 -9.21 -22.29
C THR A 266 -6.99 -8.78 -23.75
N LYS A 267 -6.65 -7.51 -23.99
CA LYS A 267 -6.34 -6.97 -25.32
C LYS A 267 -5.11 -7.62 -25.93
N ARG A 268 -4.00 -7.71 -25.18
CA ARG A 268 -2.77 -8.39 -25.63
C ARG A 268 -3.03 -9.84 -26.00
N LEU A 269 -3.84 -10.56 -25.23
CA LEU A 269 -4.21 -11.94 -25.54
C LEU A 269 -5.00 -12.00 -26.85
N ASN A 270 -5.97 -11.11 -27.05
CA ASN A 270 -6.75 -11.06 -28.28
C ASN A 270 -5.88 -10.75 -29.52
N GLU A 271 -5.04 -9.72 -29.43
CA GLU A 271 -4.10 -9.33 -30.49
C GLU A 271 -3.15 -10.48 -30.84
N ALA A 272 -2.61 -11.17 -29.84
CA ALA A 272 -1.70 -12.30 -30.04
C ALA A 272 -2.40 -13.47 -30.75
N VAL A 273 -3.64 -13.79 -30.38
CA VAL A 273 -4.39 -14.87 -31.01
C VAL A 273 -4.76 -14.52 -32.45
N GLN A 274 -5.17 -13.27 -32.71
CA GLN A 274 -5.47 -12.80 -34.05
C GLN A 274 -4.22 -12.79 -34.95
N ALA A 275 -3.07 -12.40 -34.40
CA ALA A 275 -1.79 -12.46 -35.10
C ALA A 275 -1.42 -13.92 -35.46
N GLU A 276 -1.61 -14.86 -34.55
CA GLU A 276 -1.36 -16.29 -34.80
C GLU A 276 -2.33 -16.90 -35.80
N GLU A 277 -3.63 -16.57 -35.76
CA GLU A 277 -4.59 -17.04 -36.77
C GLU A 277 -4.18 -16.55 -38.17
N ASN A 278 -3.82 -15.27 -38.31
CA ASN A 278 -3.36 -14.71 -39.58
C ASN A 278 -2.07 -15.38 -40.07
N ARG A 279 -1.11 -15.60 -39.16
CA ARG A 279 0.17 -16.26 -39.45
C ARG A 279 -0.04 -17.69 -39.92
N PHE A 280 -0.84 -18.46 -39.20
CA PHE A 280 -1.14 -19.85 -39.53
C PHE A 280 -1.98 -19.99 -40.80
N LEU A 281 -2.89 -19.07 -41.09
CA LEU A 281 -3.62 -19.07 -42.35
C LEU A 281 -2.70 -18.79 -43.55
N ALA A 282 -1.80 -17.81 -43.41
CA ALA A 282 -0.87 -17.45 -44.47
C ALA A 282 0.17 -18.55 -44.74
N GLN A 283 0.82 -19.04 -43.67
CA GLN A 283 1.97 -19.94 -43.76
C GLN A 283 1.58 -21.42 -43.82
N LEU A 284 0.59 -21.83 -43.02
CA LEU A 284 0.23 -23.25 -42.83
C LEU A 284 -1.11 -23.62 -43.50
N GLY A 285 -1.89 -22.63 -43.93
CA GLY A 285 -3.24 -22.86 -44.44
C GLY A 285 -4.20 -23.38 -43.37
N LEU A 286 -4.01 -22.99 -42.11
CA LEU A 286 -4.85 -23.38 -40.98
C LEU A 286 -5.74 -22.22 -40.54
N ARG A 287 -6.91 -22.54 -40.00
CA ARG A 287 -7.81 -21.57 -39.36
C ARG A 287 -8.29 -22.10 -38.01
N LEU A 288 -8.74 -21.21 -37.13
CA LEU A 288 -9.40 -21.59 -35.90
C LEU A 288 -10.81 -22.16 -36.19
N LYS A 289 -11.06 -23.41 -35.79
CA LYS A 289 -12.33 -24.13 -35.91
C LYS A 289 -13.34 -23.55 -34.92
N GLY A 290 -14.55 -23.25 -35.38
CA GLY A 290 -15.56 -22.50 -34.59
C GLY A 290 -15.35 -20.98 -34.61
N GLY A 291 -14.23 -20.52 -35.19
CA GLY A 291 -13.85 -19.12 -35.26
C GLY A 291 -12.98 -18.66 -34.08
N LEU A 292 -12.58 -17.40 -34.14
CA LEU A 292 -11.69 -16.77 -33.16
C LEU A 292 -12.28 -16.78 -31.74
N VAL A 293 -13.60 -16.67 -31.62
CA VAL A 293 -14.33 -16.49 -30.35
C VAL A 293 -14.19 -17.69 -29.41
N ASP A 294 -14.44 -18.90 -29.91
CA ASP A 294 -14.43 -20.12 -29.08
C ASP A 294 -13.03 -20.36 -28.50
N PHE A 295 -12.00 -20.15 -29.32
CA PHE A 295 -10.62 -20.28 -28.89
C PHE A 295 -10.22 -19.18 -27.89
N LEU A 296 -10.64 -17.93 -28.12
CA LEU A 296 -10.41 -16.83 -27.18
C LEU A 296 -11.07 -17.08 -25.82
N ASN A 297 -12.31 -17.59 -25.77
CA ASN A 297 -12.99 -17.91 -24.51
C ASN A 297 -12.21 -18.93 -23.67
N VAL A 298 -11.63 -19.91 -24.35
CA VAL A 298 -10.82 -20.97 -23.74
C VAL A 298 -9.48 -20.42 -23.22
N LEU A 299 -8.84 -19.53 -23.98
CA LEU A 299 -7.61 -18.87 -23.55
C LEU A 299 -7.84 -17.87 -22.41
N GLN A 300 -8.96 -17.15 -22.43
CA GLN A 300 -9.39 -16.27 -21.33
C GLN A 300 -9.63 -17.07 -20.03
N MET A 301 -10.15 -18.29 -20.13
CA MET A 301 -10.21 -19.21 -18.98
C MET A 301 -8.81 -19.53 -18.46
N GLY A 302 -7.85 -19.77 -19.36
CA GLY A 302 -6.44 -19.98 -19.02
C GLY A 302 -5.82 -18.80 -18.28
N LEU A 303 -6.04 -17.58 -18.78
CA LEU A 303 -5.58 -16.34 -18.16
C LEU A 303 -6.15 -16.15 -16.74
N ARG A 304 -7.47 -16.34 -16.58
CA ARG A 304 -8.14 -16.26 -15.27
C ARG A 304 -7.59 -17.29 -14.28
N ARG A 305 -7.32 -18.52 -14.73
CA ARG A 305 -6.71 -19.57 -13.90
C ARG A 305 -5.27 -19.24 -13.53
N SER A 306 -4.47 -18.72 -14.45
CA SER A 306 -3.11 -18.28 -14.14
C SER A 306 -3.13 -17.24 -13.02
N LEU A 307 -4.05 -16.26 -13.11
CA LEU A 307 -4.23 -15.27 -12.06
C LEU A 307 -4.67 -15.90 -10.73
N LEU A 308 -5.67 -16.79 -10.76
CA LEU A 308 -6.12 -17.51 -9.55
C LEU A 308 -4.97 -18.26 -8.88
N HIS A 309 -4.14 -18.97 -9.65
CA HIS A 309 -2.97 -19.67 -9.12
C HIS A 309 -1.92 -18.72 -8.54
N GLY A 310 -1.69 -17.58 -9.19
CA GLY A 310 -0.86 -16.51 -8.65
C GLY A 310 -1.36 -16.04 -7.28
N LEU A 311 -2.67 -15.75 -7.18
CA LEU A 311 -3.28 -15.26 -5.94
C LEU A 311 -3.24 -16.29 -4.82
N VAL A 312 -3.52 -17.56 -5.13
CA VAL A 312 -3.43 -18.66 -4.16
C VAL A 312 -2.00 -18.79 -3.62
N ARG A 313 -1.00 -18.65 -4.49
CA ARG A 313 0.41 -18.70 -4.10
C ARG A 313 0.79 -17.50 -3.23
N ALA A 314 0.40 -16.30 -3.64
CA ALA A 314 0.65 -15.07 -2.88
C ALA A 314 -0.03 -15.12 -1.49
N GLU A 315 -1.25 -15.66 -1.41
CA GLU A 315 -1.97 -15.84 -0.16
C GLU A 315 -1.27 -16.84 0.77
N ALA A 316 -0.75 -17.95 0.23
CA ALA A 316 0.05 -18.92 0.99
C ALA A 316 1.38 -18.31 1.47
N GLN A 317 2.06 -17.53 0.62
CA GLN A 317 3.28 -16.81 1.00
C GLN A 317 3.02 -15.76 2.08
N ARG A 318 1.92 -15.01 1.99
CA ARG A 318 1.49 -14.05 3.02
C ARG A 318 1.31 -14.75 4.37
N HIS A 319 0.60 -15.88 4.38
CA HIS A 319 0.38 -16.65 5.59
C HIS A 319 1.70 -17.16 6.19
N GLU A 320 2.59 -17.71 5.36
CA GLU A 320 3.92 -18.15 5.80
C GLU A 320 4.75 -16.98 6.35
N HIS A 321 4.74 -15.83 5.69
CA HIS A 321 5.44 -14.64 6.15
C HIS A 321 4.90 -14.14 7.51
N GLN A 322 3.59 -14.05 7.68
CA GLN A 322 2.97 -13.70 8.96
C GLN A 322 3.38 -14.67 10.07
N TRP A 323 3.48 -15.97 9.74
CA TRP A 323 3.95 -16.98 10.68
C TRP A 323 5.42 -16.82 11.05
N GLN A 324 6.29 -16.55 10.07
CA GLN A 324 7.71 -16.29 10.30
C GLN A 324 7.94 -15.03 11.14
N VAL A 325 7.20 -13.95 10.88
CA VAL A 325 7.22 -12.72 11.68
C VAL A 325 6.82 -13.03 13.13
N LEU A 326 5.73 -13.78 13.34
CA LEU A 326 5.32 -14.20 14.68
C LEU A 326 6.40 -15.03 15.40
N GLN A 327 7.06 -15.96 14.70
CA GLN A 327 8.17 -16.73 15.27
C GLN A 327 9.37 -15.86 15.61
N SER A 328 9.72 -14.87 14.78
CA SER A 328 10.80 -13.93 15.10
C SER A 328 10.49 -13.10 16.36
N HIS A 329 9.23 -12.73 16.57
CA HIS A 329 8.80 -12.04 17.78
C HIS A 329 8.82 -12.92 19.02
N ARG A 330 8.70 -14.24 18.89
CA ARG A 330 8.77 -15.17 20.02
C ARG A 330 10.08 -15.04 20.78
N GLU A 331 11.20 -15.10 20.07
CA GLU A 331 12.53 -15.08 20.69
C GLU A 331 12.77 -13.75 21.42
N HIS A 332 12.37 -12.64 20.78
CA HIS A 332 12.47 -11.32 21.38
C HIS A 332 11.56 -11.18 22.62
N THR A 333 10.31 -11.66 22.53
CA THR A 333 9.36 -11.59 23.66
C THR A 333 9.78 -12.54 24.78
N GLU A 334 10.34 -13.70 24.48
CA GLU A 334 10.90 -14.63 25.47
C GLU A 334 12.05 -13.96 26.22
N LYS A 335 12.97 -13.31 25.49
CA LYS A 335 14.07 -12.56 26.10
C LYS A 335 13.56 -11.42 26.98
N GLU A 336 12.64 -10.59 26.50
CA GLU A 336 12.01 -9.52 27.30
C GLU A 336 11.31 -10.09 28.54
N PHE A 337 10.60 -11.21 28.42
CA PHE A 337 9.89 -11.88 29.51
C PHE A 337 10.86 -12.35 30.59
N ILE A 338 11.94 -13.03 30.19
CA ILE A 338 12.97 -13.52 31.10
C ILE A 338 13.74 -12.37 31.75
N GLU A 339 14.12 -11.35 30.97
CA GLU A 339 14.73 -10.13 31.51
C GLU A 339 13.80 -9.42 32.49
N MET A 340 12.50 -9.37 32.24
CA MET A 340 11.53 -8.75 33.15
C MET A 340 11.44 -9.53 34.47
N VAL A 341 11.45 -10.86 34.42
CA VAL A 341 11.48 -11.70 35.61
C VAL A 341 12.81 -11.52 36.37
N GLN A 342 13.94 -11.46 35.68
CA GLN A 342 15.28 -11.29 36.26
C GLN A 342 15.49 -9.88 36.86
N ARG A 343 15.20 -8.80 36.11
CA ARG A 343 15.33 -7.41 36.56
C ARG A 343 14.40 -7.07 37.72
N ARG A 344 13.29 -7.79 37.89
CA ARG A 344 12.31 -7.57 38.98
C ARG A 344 12.66 -8.26 40.29
N THR A 345 13.82 -8.88 40.42
CA THR A 345 14.27 -9.48 41.70
C THR A 345 14.92 -8.45 42.65
N SER A 346 15.34 -7.28 42.18
CA SER A 346 15.91 -6.21 43.02
C SER A 346 15.31 -4.84 42.71
N ASP A 347 15.27 -3.96 43.72
CA ASP A 347 14.81 -2.57 43.56
C ASP A 347 15.65 -1.80 42.51
N THR A 348 16.95 -2.07 42.42
CA THR A 348 17.84 -1.52 41.40
C THR A 348 17.37 -1.87 39.98
N GLY A 349 17.08 -3.15 39.71
CA GLY A 349 16.62 -3.60 38.39
C GLY A 349 15.24 -3.06 38.03
N ARG A 350 14.35 -2.93 39.04
CA ARG A 350 13.03 -2.31 38.89
C ARG A 350 13.12 -0.82 38.59
N ALA A 351 14.03 -0.10 39.25
CA ALA A 351 14.30 1.32 39.02
C ALA A 351 14.79 1.57 37.59
N LYS A 352 15.76 0.76 37.11
CA LYS A 352 16.27 0.87 35.74
C LYS A 352 15.19 0.62 34.68
N MET A 353 14.39 -0.44 34.86
CA MET A 353 13.29 -0.76 33.94
C MET A 353 12.23 0.34 33.89
N LEU A 354 11.89 0.95 35.04
CA LEU A 354 10.97 2.08 35.08
C LEU A 354 11.56 3.31 34.37
N ALA A 355 12.85 3.59 34.56
CA ALA A 355 13.55 4.68 33.89
C ALA A 355 13.56 4.51 32.37
N GLU A 356 13.90 3.33 31.87
CA GLU A 356 13.83 2.98 30.44
C GLU A 356 12.41 3.14 29.89
N SER A 357 11.40 2.72 30.64
CA SER A 357 10.00 2.84 30.20
C SER A 357 9.53 4.30 30.10
N PHE A 358 9.93 5.16 31.03
CA PHE A 358 9.68 6.60 30.94
C PHE A 358 10.46 7.24 29.80
N PHE A 359 11.72 6.83 29.62
CA PHE A 359 12.53 7.31 28.51
C PHE A 359 11.88 6.97 27.17
N ASP A 360 11.40 5.74 26.98
CA ASP A 360 10.70 5.35 25.77
C ASP A 360 9.41 6.15 25.55
N SER A 361 8.60 6.35 26.60
CA SER A 361 7.36 7.12 26.46
C SER A 361 7.60 8.61 26.16
N LEU A 362 8.62 9.22 26.76
CA LEU A 362 8.91 10.65 26.56
C LEU A 362 9.77 10.91 25.33
N ALA A 363 10.91 10.23 25.21
CA ALA A 363 11.90 10.47 24.16
C ALA A 363 11.55 9.81 22.83
N ARG A 364 10.67 8.78 22.82
CA ARG A 364 10.18 8.20 21.56
C ARG A 364 8.77 8.68 21.26
N GLU A 365 7.80 8.42 22.13
CA GLU A 365 6.40 8.70 21.77
C GLU A 365 6.06 10.20 21.80
N TRP A 366 6.25 10.87 22.94
CA TRP A 366 5.93 12.29 23.04
C TRP A 366 6.78 13.15 22.09
N LEU A 367 8.08 12.84 21.98
CA LEU A 367 8.96 13.53 21.05
C LEU A 367 8.50 13.36 19.60
N ASP A 368 8.20 12.14 19.15
CA ASP A 368 7.72 11.91 17.78
C ASP A 368 6.41 12.66 17.52
N GLU A 369 5.45 12.64 18.45
CA GLU A 369 4.19 13.38 18.33
C GLU A 369 4.42 14.90 18.20
N THR A 370 5.31 15.45 19.02
CA THR A 370 5.65 16.89 19.01
C THR A 370 6.35 17.29 17.72
N LEU A 371 7.31 16.48 17.26
CA LEU A 371 8.06 16.74 16.03
C LEU A 371 7.18 16.60 14.78
N VAL A 372 6.21 15.68 14.80
CA VAL A 372 5.20 15.58 13.74
C VAL A 372 4.35 16.85 13.67
N ALA A 373 3.96 17.44 14.80
CA ALA A 373 3.23 18.69 14.83
C ALA A 373 4.07 19.85 14.24
N VAL A 374 5.33 19.98 14.63
CA VAL A 374 6.25 20.98 14.06
C VAL A 374 6.44 20.80 12.55
N ALA A 375 6.61 19.56 12.10
CA ALA A 375 6.75 19.26 10.68
C ALA A 375 5.44 19.54 9.92
N ALA A 376 4.28 19.34 10.54
CA ALA A 376 2.98 19.70 9.99
C ALA A 376 2.81 21.23 9.85
N ASP A 377 3.33 22.02 10.78
CA ASP A 377 3.32 23.49 10.69
C ASP A 377 4.16 23.98 9.51
N ILE A 378 5.36 23.41 9.31
CA ILE A 378 6.21 23.71 8.14
C ILE A 378 5.47 23.37 6.85
N ARG A 379 4.83 22.21 6.80
CA ARG A 379 3.97 21.81 5.68
C ARG A 379 2.84 22.81 5.45
N ALA A 380 2.12 23.23 6.49
CA ALA A 380 1.01 24.16 6.38
C ALA A 380 1.47 25.52 5.83
N GLN A 381 2.65 26.01 6.25
CA GLN A 381 3.24 27.23 5.70
C GLN A 381 3.64 27.07 4.25
N CYS A 382 4.24 25.95 3.86
CA CYS A 382 4.57 25.68 2.45
C CYS A 382 3.31 25.62 1.58
N LEU A 383 2.23 24.98 2.07
CA LEU A 383 0.97 24.87 1.36
C LEU A 383 0.17 26.18 1.33
N ALA A 384 0.40 27.11 2.26
CA ALA A 384 -0.16 28.46 2.16
C ALA A 384 0.44 29.23 0.96
N ASP A 385 1.72 28.98 0.66
CA ASP A 385 2.46 29.59 -0.45
C ASP A 385 2.27 28.82 -1.78
N MET A 386 2.11 27.49 -1.72
CA MET A 386 2.00 26.58 -2.86
C MET A 386 0.96 25.46 -2.54
N PRO A 387 -0.35 25.75 -2.64
CA PRO A 387 -1.40 24.86 -2.12
C PRO A 387 -1.57 23.56 -2.89
N ASP A 388 -1.37 23.61 -4.21
CA ASP A 388 -1.51 22.48 -5.13
C ASP A 388 -0.67 22.72 -6.39
N ALA A 389 -0.77 21.82 -7.38
CA ALA A 389 -0.06 21.93 -8.64
C ALA A 389 -0.41 23.20 -9.44
N SER A 390 -1.63 23.71 -9.32
CA SER A 390 -2.05 24.94 -9.98
C SER A 390 -1.48 26.18 -9.30
N GLY A 391 -1.58 26.26 -7.97
CA GLY A 391 -0.98 27.35 -7.20
C GLY A 391 0.54 27.38 -7.34
N ALA A 392 1.18 26.20 -7.44
CA ALA A 392 2.60 26.08 -7.69
C ALA A 392 3.00 26.59 -9.08
N ALA A 393 2.27 26.18 -10.13
CA ALA A 393 2.50 26.63 -11.49
C ALA A 393 2.27 28.14 -11.64
N GLU A 394 1.22 28.68 -10.99
CA GLU A 394 0.95 30.11 -10.91
C GLU A 394 2.12 30.85 -10.27
N ARG A 395 2.57 30.42 -9.09
CA ARG A 395 3.69 31.05 -8.38
C ARG A 395 4.97 31.06 -9.21
N ALA A 396 5.32 29.94 -9.82
CA ALA A 396 6.49 29.84 -10.70
C ALA A 396 6.36 30.77 -11.91
N TYR A 397 5.16 30.91 -12.48
CA TYR A 397 4.91 31.84 -13.57
C TYR A 397 5.04 33.30 -13.12
N GLN A 398 4.51 33.65 -11.94
CA GLN A 398 4.62 34.98 -11.35
C GLN A 398 6.09 35.36 -11.13
N GLN A 399 6.86 34.49 -10.47
CA GLN A 399 8.26 34.73 -10.16
C GLN A 399 9.16 34.83 -11.41
N ALA A 400 8.91 34.00 -12.43
CA ALA A 400 9.69 34.06 -13.66
C ALA A 400 9.23 35.22 -14.57
N PHE A 401 7.97 35.17 -15.02
CA PHE A 401 7.48 36.02 -16.11
C PHE A 401 6.94 37.36 -15.63
N VAL A 402 6.16 37.40 -14.54
CA VAL A 402 5.55 38.64 -14.06
C VAL A 402 6.61 39.56 -13.45
N GLU A 403 7.55 39.01 -12.67
CA GLU A 403 8.68 39.75 -12.11
C GLU A 403 9.79 40.04 -13.13
N ARG A 404 9.70 39.47 -14.35
CA ARG A 404 10.68 39.65 -15.44
C ARG A 404 12.08 39.17 -15.06
N ASN A 405 12.17 38.10 -14.27
CA ASN A 405 13.43 37.46 -13.94
C ASN A 405 13.85 36.52 -15.09
N TRP A 406 14.67 37.03 -16.00
CA TRP A 406 15.05 36.29 -17.22
C TRP A 406 15.82 34.99 -16.95
N GLU A 407 16.57 34.90 -15.85
CA GLU A 407 17.24 33.65 -15.46
C GLU A 407 16.21 32.56 -15.12
N ASP A 408 15.22 32.92 -14.31
CA ASP A 408 14.11 32.05 -13.93
C ASP A 408 13.20 31.71 -15.12
N VAL A 409 12.99 32.65 -16.06
CA VAL A 409 12.28 32.38 -17.33
C VAL A 409 13.00 31.30 -18.12
N MET A 410 14.32 31.37 -18.23
CA MET A 410 15.11 30.37 -18.95
C MET A 410 15.03 28.99 -18.29
N GLU A 411 15.16 28.92 -16.96
CA GLU A 411 14.99 27.66 -16.22
C GLU A 411 13.58 27.07 -16.39
N TYR A 412 12.54 27.90 -16.27
CA TYR A 412 11.14 27.50 -16.47
C TYR A 412 10.93 26.89 -17.85
N VAL A 413 11.42 27.54 -18.90
CA VAL A 413 11.24 27.12 -20.30
C VAL A 413 12.01 25.83 -20.61
N LEU A 414 13.22 25.67 -20.08
CA LEU A 414 14.04 24.48 -20.28
C LEU A 414 13.45 23.25 -19.57
N ASP A 415 13.10 23.38 -18.29
CA ASP A 415 12.46 22.33 -17.52
C ASP A 415 11.65 22.90 -16.35
N VAL A 416 10.36 23.12 -16.61
CA VAL A 416 9.43 23.66 -15.62
C VAL A 416 9.30 22.78 -14.38
N ASN A 417 9.47 21.45 -14.48
CA ASN A 417 9.39 20.59 -13.31
C ASN A 417 10.64 20.74 -12.43
N ALA A 418 11.82 20.88 -13.05
CA ALA A 418 13.06 21.15 -12.33
C ALA A 418 13.04 22.54 -11.68
N TYR A 419 12.56 23.56 -12.38
CA TYR A 419 12.41 24.92 -11.84
C TYR A 419 11.40 24.95 -10.68
N LEU A 420 10.25 24.30 -10.81
CA LEU A 420 9.28 24.15 -9.72
C LEU A 420 9.88 23.46 -8.50
N HIS A 421 10.69 22.42 -8.71
CA HIS A 421 11.37 21.73 -7.62
C HIS A 421 12.39 22.64 -6.92
N LYS A 422 13.13 23.47 -7.68
CA LYS A 422 14.06 24.47 -7.14
C LYS A 422 13.34 25.48 -6.24
N ILE A 423 12.25 26.09 -6.72
CA ILE A 423 11.46 27.04 -5.93
C ILE A 423 10.91 26.38 -4.67
N PHE A 424 10.30 25.20 -4.81
CA PHE A 424 9.76 24.45 -3.68
C PHE A 424 10.85 24.11 -2.65
N SER A 425 12.00 23.62 -3.11
CA SER A 425 13.11 23.24 -2.22
C SER A 425 13.64 24.44 -1.46
N SER A 426 13.80 25.60 -2.13
CA SER A 426 14.22 26.84 -1.47
C SER A 426 13.20 27.27 -0.42
N LEU A 427 11.91 27.31 -0.78
CA LEU A 427 10.83 27.68 0.14
C LEU A 427 10.80 26.75 1.36
N PHE A 428 10.87 25.44 1.14
CA PHE A 428 10.85 24.45 2.21
C PHE A 428 12.06 24.62 3.15
N GLU A 429 13.27 24.79 2.61
CA GLU A 429 14.47 25.02 3.41
C GLU A 429 14.41 26.34 4.20
N ASP A 430 13.89 27.42 3.60
CA ASP A 430 13.70 28.69 4.32
C ASP A 430 12.74 28.55 5.51
N ARG A 431 11.60 27.86 5.30
CA ARG A 431 10.64 27.58 6.39
C ARG A 431 11.23 26.64 7.43
N LYS A 432 11.95 25.61 6.99
CA LYS A 432 12.68 24.68 7.86
C LYS A 432 13.67 25.43 8.75
N VAL A 433 14.55 26.25 8.19
CA VAL A 433 15.55 27.02 8.98
C VAL A 433 14.87 27.97 9.96
N ALA A 434 13.83 28.69 9.54
CA ALA A 434 13.11 29.63 10.41
C ALA A 434 12.48 28.94 11.64
N ILE A 435 11.84 27.78 11.43
CA ILE A 435 11.13 27.06 12.50
C ILE A 435 12.11 26.24 13.35
N THR A 436 13.02 25.50 12.74
CA THR A 436 13.97 24.63 13.46
C THR A 436 14.88 25.43 14.40
N ARG A 437 15.31 26.64 14.02
CA ARG A 437 16.14 27.51 14.86
C ARG A 437 15.50 27.85 16.21
N ILE A 438 14.17 27.94 16.26
CA ILE A 438 13.42 28.30 17.47
C ILE A 438 12.92 27.05 18.19
N GLN A 439 12.28 26.13 17.45
CA GLN A 439 11.57 24.98 18.03
C GLN A 439 12.52 23.90 18.54
N ARG A 440 13.63 23.61 17.84
CA ARG A 440 14.57 22.56 18.27
C ARG A 440 15.12 22.78 19.69
N PRO A 441 15.72 23.94 20.04
CA PRO A 441 16.24 24.15 21.38
C PRO A 441 15.12 24.18 22.43
N GLN A 442 13.93 24.68 22.08
CA GLN A 442 12.77 24.66 22.97
C GLN A 442 12.33 23.22 23.30
N ILE A 443 12.19 22.36 22.30
CA ILE A 443 11.79 20.96 22.48
C ILE A 443 12.86 20.18 23.26
N ALA A 444 14.14 20.38 22.94
CA ALA A 444 15.22 19.75 23.69
C ALA A 444 15.21 20.18 25.17
N SER A 445 14.99 21.46 25.44
CA SER A 445 14.86 21.98 26.81
C SER A 445 13.62 21.46 27.52
N GLN A 446 12.48 21.33 26.83
CA GLN A 446 11.25 20.76 27.39
C GLN A 446 11.44 19.28 27.74
N LEU A 447 12.03 18.50 26.84
CA LEU A 447 12.31 17.08 27.08
C LEU A 447 13.24 16.90 28.28
N GLY A 448 14.33 17.67 28.36
CA GLY A 448 15.20 17.69 29.55
C GLY A 448 14.43 18.05 30.82
N GLY A 449 13.60 19.10 30.76
CA GLY A 449 12.75 19.54 31.87
C GLY A 449 11.76 18.48 32.36
N PHE A 450 11.24 17.62 31.46
CA PHE A 450 10.39 16.50 31.87
C PHE A 450 11.14 15.46 32.68
N PHE A 451 12.37 15.13 32.28
CA PHE A 451 13.18 14.17 33.02
C PHE A 451 13.65 14.74 34.36
N ASP A 452 13.99 16.03 34.41
CA ASP A 452 14.32 16.71 35.67
C ASP A 452 13.13 16.71 36.64
N ALA A 453 11.93 17.05 36.14
CA ALA A 453 10.70 17.01 36.89
C ALA A 453 10.38 15.58 37.40
N LEU A 454 10.56 14.58 36.54
CA LEU A 454 10.34 13.17 36.88
C LEU A 454 11.31 12.69 37.99
N CYS A 455 12.59 13.03 37.89
CA CYS A 455 13.59 12.74 38.92
C CYS A 455 13.25 13.45 40.24
N ALA A 456 12.83 14.72 40.21
CA ALA A 456 12.40 15.44 41.40
C ALA A 456 11.16 14.81 42.05
N ALA A 457 10.19 14.34 41.25
CA ALA A 457 9.02 13.63 41.76
C ALA A 457 9.39 12.31 42.44
N ALA A 458 10.31 11.56 41.82
CA ALA A 458 10.84 10.32 42.38
C ALA A 458 11.54 10.59 43.72
N GLN A 459 12.43 11.59 43.78
CA GLN A 459 13.12 11.97 45.02
C GLN A 459 12.16 12.43 46.13
N ARG A 460 11.12 13.21 45.78
CA ARG A 460 10.09 13.65 46.75
C ARG A 460 9.30 12.46 47.30
N TRP A 461 8.96 11.51 46.44
CA TRP A 461 8.31 10.27 46.85
C TRP A 461 9.22 9.42 47.74
N GLY A 462 10.46 9.15 47.32
CA GLY A 462 11.42 8.38 48.12
C GLY A 462 11.68 8.99 49.49
N SER A 463 11.80 10.32 49.55
CA SER A 463 11.98 11.06 50.82
C SER A 463 10.76 10.99 51.74
N ARG A 464 9.54 10.98 51.17
CA ARG A 464 8.28 10.89 51.95
C ARG A 464 8.10 9.50 52.57
N GLU A 465 8.41 8.45 51.81
CA GLU A 465 8.26 7.07 52.28
C GLU A 465 9.41 6.65 53.20
N GLY A 466 10.60 7.25 53.04
CA GLY A 466 11.79 6.95 53.84
C GLY A 466 12.28 5.52 53.57
N SER A 467 12.73 4.82 54.63
CA SER A 467 13.15 3.41 54.54
C SER A 467 11.99 2.41 54.73
N LYS A 468 10.73 2.86 54.58
CA LYS A 468 9.57 1.99 54.71
C LYS A 468 9.31 1.31 53.38
N ARG A 469 9.11 -0.02 53.42
CA ARG A 469 8.59 -0.76 52.28
C ARG A 469 7.27 -0.13 51.83
N CYS A 470 7.17 0.25 50.56
CA CYS A 470 5.99 0.90 49.99
C CYS A 470 5.68 0.38 48.59
N LYS A 471 4.54 0.79 48.03
CA LYS A 471 4.11 0.41 46.68
C LYS A 471 4.55 1.47 45.66
N LEU A 472 4.88 1.04 44.43
CA LEU A 472 5.19 1.96 43.33
C LEU A 472 4.01 2.89 42.99
N SER A 473 2.77 2.47 43.20
CA SER A 473 1.59 3.32 43.07
C SER A 473 1.66 4.59 43.94
N GLY A 474 2.48 4.60 44.99
CA GLY A 474 2.82 5.80 45.76
C GLY A 474 3.56 6.87 44.95
N LEU A 475 4.41 6.48 43.99
CA LEU A 475 5.06 7.40 43.05
C LEU A 475 4.04 7.98 42.07
N GLN A 476 3.18 7.12 41.50
CA GLN A 476 2.11 7.58 40.59
C GLN A 476 1.16 8.55 41.30
N THR A 477 0.83 8.29 42.56
CA THR A 477 0.02 9.20 43.39
C THR A 477 0.72 10.54 43.62
N THR A 478 2.04 10.52 43.82
CA THR A 478 2.85 11.74 43.94
C THR A 478 2.79 12.56 42.66
N LEU A 479 2.96 11.94 41.48
CA LEU A 479 2.83 12.63 40.19
C LEU A 479 1.43 13.22 39.97
N ARG A 480 0.37 12.48 40.33
CA ARG A 480 -1.01 12.99 40.26
C ARG A 480 -1.26 14.16 41.21
N SER A 481 -0.69 14.14 42.42
CA SER A 481 -0.76 15.25 43.37
C SER A 481 -0.09 16.50 42.81
N LEU A 482 1.14 16.35 42.27
CA LEU A 482 1.87 17.44 41.62
C LEU A 482 1.09 18.01 40.43
N ALA A 483 0.45 17.15 39.63
CA ALA A 483 -0.41 17.57 38.53
C ALA A 483 -1.68 18.30 39.00
N ALA A 484 -2.24 17.94 40.16
CA ALA A 484 -3.38 18.64 40.75
C ALA A 484 -2.95 20.01 41.34
N GLU A 485 -1.83 20.05 42.05
CA GLU A 485 -1.20 21.26 42.60
C GLU A 485 -0.90 22.27 41.48
N SER A 486 -0.30 21.82 40.39
CA SER A 486 0.02 22.64 39.22
C SER A 486 -1.22 23.22 38.53
N ARG A 487 -2.35 22.51 38.55
CA ARG A 487 -3.62 22.99 37.97
C ARG A 487 -4.34 23.99 38.88
N ALA A 488 -4.17 23.86 40.20
CA ALA A 488 -4.81 24.74 41.18
C ALA A 488 -4.03 26.07 41.38
N GLY A 489 -2.72 26.06 41.17
CA GLY A 489 -1.89 27.26 41.26
C GLY A 489 -1.99 28.13 40.01
N ALA A 490 -2.46 29.37 40.14
CA ALA A 490 -2.48 30.38 39.07
C ALA A 490 -1.08 30.90 38.65
N GLN A 491 0.00 30.17 38.96
CA GLN A 491 1.34 30.50 38.48
C GLN A 491 1.46 30.01 37.02
N LYS A 492 1.18 30.94 36.10
CA LYS A 492 1.29 30.79 34.63
C LYS A 492 2.64 30.25 34.11
N GLU A 493 3.66 30.13 34.97
CA GLU A 493 5.01 29.69 34.60
C GLU A 493 5.38 28.31 35.17
N SER A 494 4.51 27.69 36.00
CA SER A 494 4.74 26.36 36.57
C SER A 494 4.39 25.25 35.56
N SER A 495 5.38 24.91 34.74
CA SER A 495 5.60 23.65 33.99
C SER A 495 4.39 22.72 33.77
N ASP A 496 3.90 22.69 32.53
CA ASP A 496 2.94 21.69 31.98
C ASP A 496 3.45 20.23 32.04
N ALA A 497 4.63 20.00 32.63
CA ALA A 497 5.23 18.68 32.80
C ALA A 497 4.37 17.74 33.66
N TRP A 498 3.78 18.22 34.76
CA TRP A 498 3.16 17.32 35.74
C TRP A 498 1.93 16.58 35.21
N PRO A 499 0.97 17.25 34.53
CA PRO A 499 -0.14 16.55 33.89
C PRO A 499 0.36 15.50 32.88
N LEU A 500 1.31 15.87 32.02
CA LEU A 500 1.85 14.98 31.00
C LEU A 500 2.53 13.75 31.61
N LEU A 501 3.42 13.94 32.59
CA LEU A 501 4.13 12.86 33.27
C LEU A 501 3.17 11.92 34.01
N SER A 502 2.10 12.46 34.59
CA SER A 502 1.07 11.66 35.24
C SER A 502 0.25 10.84 34.23
N GLU A 503 -0.07 11.41 33.05
CA GLU A 503 -0.82 10.74 31.99
C GLU A 503 0.02 9.68 31.27
N ARG A 504 1.31 9.97 31.05
CA ARG A 504 2.30 9.09 30.41
C ARG A 504 2.98 8.15 31.38
N PHE A 505 2.46 7.97 32.59
CA PHE A 505 3.03 7.04 33.56
C PHE A 505 3.08 5.63 32.95
N PRO A 506 4.26 4.99 32.85
CA PRO A 506 4.39 3.71 32.18
C PRO A 506 3.49 2.64 32.78
N VAL A 507 2.97 1.78 31.91
CA VAL A 507 2.11 0.66 32.31
C VAL A 507 2.98 -0.45 32.90
N VAL A 508 3.51 -0.23 34.10
CA VAL A 508 4.28 -1.20 34.90
C VAL A 508 3.37 -1.90 35.92
N ALA A 509 3.87 -2.95 36.61
CA ALA A 509 3.08 -3.57 37.68
C ALA A 509 3.33 -2.85 39.00
N ASP A 510 2.36 -2.87 39.91
CA ASP A 510 2.50 -2.25 41.23
C ASP A 510 3.25 -3.17 42.20
N PHE A 511 4.59 -3.11 42.14
CA PHE A 511 5.47 -3.90 43.00
C PHE A 511 5.78 -3.18 44.31
N ASP A 512 6.19 -3.97 45.31
CA ASP A 512 6.77 -3.41 46.54
C ASP A 512 8.18 -2.91 46.28
N VAL A 513 8.53 -1.76 46.87
CA VAL A 513 9.88 -1.21 46.89
C VAL A 513 10.37 -1.30 48.32
N GLU A 514 11.44 -2.04 48.54
CA GLU A 514 12.02 -2.29 49.88
C GLU A 514 12.74 -1.06 50.40
N ASP A 515 13.52 -0.40 49.54
CA ASP A 515 14.24 0.84 49.84
C ASP A 515 13.90 1.94 48.80
N PRO A 516 12.89 2.78 49.08
CA PRO A 516 12.48 3.88 48.20
C PRO A 516 13.59 4.90 47.93
N VAL A 517 14.48 5.15 48.91
CA VAL A 517 15.57 6.10 48.74
C VAL A 517 16.59 5.55 47.75
N ARG A 518 17.01 4.31 47.93
CA ARG A 518 17.91 3.65 46.97
C ARG A 518 17.29 3.50 45.59
N PHE A 519 16.02 3.11 45.51
CA PHE A 519 15.29 2.99 44.25
C PHE A 519 15.31 4.30 43.47
N THR A 520 15.04 5.42 44.14
CA THR A 520 14.96 6.74 43.48
C THR A 520 16.33 7.26 43.03
N GLN A 521 17.40 6.91 43.75
CA GLN A 521 18.78 7.17 43.34
C GLN A 521 19.14 6.39 42.07
N GLU A 522 18.90 5.08 42.05
CA GLU A 522 19.16 4.22 40.89
C GLU A 522 18.31 4.62 39.67
N PHE A 523 17.04 4.99 39.91
CA PHE A 523 16.15 5.50 38.87
C PHE A 523 16.71 6.79 38.25
N SER A 524 17.12 7.75 39.07
CA SER A 524 17.67 9.03 38.61
C SER A 524 19.01 8.84 37.87
N LEU A 525 19.87 7.94 38.38
CA LEU A 525 21.14 7.59 37.73
C LEU A 525 20.92 6.97 36.35
N GLN A 526 19.92 6.09 36.21
CA GLN A 526 19.60 5.48 34.93
C GLN A 526 19.05 6.50 33.93
N ILE A 527 18.18 7.41 34.36
CA ILE A 527 17.70 8.52 33.51
C ILE A 527 18.88 9.37 33.03
N ALA A 528 19.80 9.75 33.92
CA ALA A 528 20.98 10.52 33.55
C ALA A 528 21.86 9.78 32.53
N THR A 529 22.06 8.47 32.72
CA THR A 529 22.80 7.62 31.77
C THR A 529 22.13 7.63 30.39
N LEU A 530 20.82 7.40 30.32
CA LEU A 530 20.06 7.37 29.06
C LEU A 530 20.10 8.72 28.34
N LEU A 531 20.00 9.84 29.06
CA LEU A 531 20.09 11.18 28.48
C LEU A 531 21.48 11.50 27.96
N GLY A 532 22.52 11.06 28.67
CA GLY A 532 23.91 11.19 28.25
C GLY A 532 24.23 10.39 26.99
N GLU A 533 23.77 9.12 26.95
CA GLU A 533 23.93 8.24 25.78
C GLU A 533 23.15 8.75 24.56
N ALA A 534 21.91 9.18 24.76
CA ALA A 534 21.05 9.64 23.68
C ALA A 534 21.46 10.99 23.09
N GLN A 535 22.25 11.78 23.82
CA GLN A 535 22.56 13.18 23.49
C GLN A 535 21.30 13.93 23.05
N VAL A 536 20.46 14.33 24.02
CA VAL A 536 19.10 14.88 23.79
C VAL A 536 18.97 15.78 22.55
N ASP A 537 19.88 16.74 22.36
CA ASP A 537 19.87 17.62 21.19
C ASP A 537 20.14 16.89 19.86
N GLY A 538 21.05 15.91 19.85
CA GLY A 538 21.28 15.01 18.72
C GLY A 538 20.06 14.17 18.40
N LEU A 539 19.41 13.58 19.41
CA LEU A 539 18.18 12.80 19.23
C LEU A 539 17.05 13.64 18.63
N VAL A 540 16.80 14.84 19.18
CA VAL A 540 15.78 15.76 18.65
C VAL A 540 16.10 16.15 17.21
N SER A 541 17.38 16.41 16.90
CA SER A 541 17.81 16.78 15.54
C SER A 541 17.56 15.68 14.52
N GLU A 542 17.99 14.46 14.83
CA GLU A 542 17.87 13.30 13.95
C GLU A 542 16.39 13.01 13.66
N ARG A 543 15.57 12.96 14.71
CA ARG A 543 14.13 12.69 14.61
C ARG A 543 13.40 13.78 13.85
N LEU A 544 13.74 15.05 14.09
CA LEU A 544 13.13 16.18 13.40
C LEU A 544 13.47 16.13 11.92
N GLU A 545 14.73 15.89 11.56
CA GLU A 545 15.15 15.79 10.17
C GLU A 545 14.42 14.65 9.44
N ALA A 546 14.28 13.48 10.07
CA ALA A 546 13.51 12.37 9.51
C ALA A 546 12.03 12.72 9.29
N ALA A 547 11.39 13.40 10.25
CA ALA A 547 10.02 13.87 10.12
C ALA A 547 9.86 14.91 8.99
N LEU A 548 10.83 15.83 8.86
CA LEU A 548 10.85 16.86 7.83
C LEU A 548 11.05 16.29 6.43
N GLN A 549 11.98 15.35 6.24
CA GLN A 549 12.18 14.67 4.96
C GLN A 549 10.89 13.99 4.48
N LYS A 550 10.15 13.34 5.40
CA LYS A 550 8.85 12.73 5.09
C LYS A 550 7.83 13.77 4.66
N GLN A 551 7.73 14.91 5.35
CA GLN A 551 6.81 15.98 4.96
C GLN A 551 7.22 16.65 3.65
N GLN A 552 8.50 16.88 3.41
CA GLN A 552 9.03 17.46 2.17
C GLN A 552 8.61 16.61 0.96
N ALA A 553 8.80 15.29 1.03
CA ALA A 553 8.39 14.36 -0.02
C ALA A 553 6.87 14.38 -0.25
N GLN A 554 6.07 14.41 0.82
CA GLN A 554 4.61 14.45 0.74
C GLN A 554 4.09 15.75 0.12
N VAL A 555 4.63 16.90 0.54
CA VAL A 555 4.25 18.21 0.02
C VAL A 555 4.68 18.33 -1.43
N TRP A 556 5.89 17.87 -1.78
CA TRP A 556 6.35 17.85 -3.16
C TRP A 556 5.46 17.00 -4.07
N ALA A 557 5.01 15.83 -3.61
CA ALA A 557 4.12 14.99 -4.39
C ALA A 557 2.79 15.71 -4.73
N LEU A 558 2.27 16.52 -3.81
CA LEU A 558 1.06 17.32 -4.02
C LEU A 558 1.31 18.51 -4.98
N ILE A 559 2.41 19.23 -4.78
CA ILE A 559 2.82 20.41 -5.56
C ILE A 559 3.22 20.04 -6.99
N LYS A 560 3.90 18.91 -7.17
CA LYS A 560 4.40 18.48 -8.47
C LYS A 560 3.26 18.18 -9.44
N GLY A 561 2.18 17.56 -8.96
CA GLY A 561 1.05 17.12 -9.76
C GLY A 561 1.47 16.35 -11.03
N CYS A 562 0.73 16.58 -12.12
CA CYS A 562 0.99 15.98 -13.42
C CYS A 562 2.33 16.46 -14.02
N SER A 563 3.29 15.55 -14.26
CA SER A 563 4.61 15.93 -14.82
C SER A 563 4.61 16.36 -16.29
N ALA A 564 3.47 16.26 -16.98
CA ALA A 564 3.38 16.60 -18.39
C ALA A 564 3.46 18.11 -18.63
N MET A 565 3.98 18.45 -19.80
CA MET A 565 3.99 19.82 -20.33
C MET A 565 3.08 19.89 -21.54
N CYS A 566 2.57 21.08 -21.83
CA CYS A 566 1.84 21.32 -23.06
C CYS A 566 2.78 21.06 -24.26
N PRO A 567 2.45 20.17 -25.20
CA PRO A 567 3.30 19.95 -26.37
C PRO A 567 3.40 21.20 -27.27
N CYS A 568 2.41 22.10 -27.21
CA CYS A 568 2.38 23.31 -28.05
C CYS A 568 3.14 24.48 -27.43
N CYS A 569 2.92 24.77 -26.13
CA CYS A 569 3.49 25.96 -25.48
C CYS A 569 4.51 25.66 -24.39
N GLY A 570 4.72 24.41 -23.99
CA GLY A 570 5.71 24.03 -22.97
C GLY A 570 5.27 24.30 -21.54
N SER A 571 4.13 24.96 -21.37
CA SER A 571 3.55 25.24 -20.07
C SER A 571 3.30 23.99 -19.25
N LYS A 572 3.52 24.12 -17.94
CA LYS A 572 3.24 23.09 -16.95
C LYS A 572 1.76 22.74 -16.91
N CYS A 573 1.45 21.44 -16.92
CA CYS A 573 0.12 20.96 -16.58
C CYS A 573 -0.16 21.22 -15.09
N ASP A 574 -1.25 21.90 -14.78
CA ASP A 574 -1.62 22.33 -13.42
C ASP A 574 -2.55 21.35 -12.69
N ARG A 575 -2.89 20.21 -13.32
CA ARG A 575 -3.66 19.14 -12.70
C ARG A 575 -2.87 18.39 -11.63
N THR A 576 -3.56 18.03 -10.56
CA THR A 576 -3.02 17.23 -9.44
C THR A 576 -3.01 15.73 -9.73
N ASP A 577 -3.77 15.25 -10.72
CA ASP A 577 -3.98 13.84 -11.06
C ASP A 577 -3.26 13.39 -12.35
N SER A 578 -3.66 12.24 -12.91
CA SER A 578 -3.06 11.67 -14.11
C SER A 578 -3.36 12.47 -15.37
N HIS A 579 -2.40 12.47 -16.31
CA HIS A 579 -2.49 13.22 -17.56
C HIS A 579 -3.49 12.60 -18.55
N THR A 580 -4.79 12.74 -18.26
CA THR A 580 -5.87 12.29 -19.16
C THR A 580 -6.36 13.41 -20.08
N VAL A 581 -6.42 14.63 -19.54
CA VAL A 581 -6.74 15.86 -20.29
C VAL A 581 -5.82 16.95 -19.78
N HIS A 582 -5.01 17.52 -20.67
CA HIS A 582 -4.10 18.62 -20.35
C HIS A 582 -4.88 19.89 -19.98
N HIS A 583 -4.46 20.55 -18.90
CA HIS A 583 -4.92 21.88 -18.51
C HIS A 583 -3.70 22.70 -18.07
N CYS A 584 -3.67 23.97 -18.45
CA CYS A 584 -2.68 24.92 -17.96
C CYS A 584 -3.31 26.32 -17.88
N GLY A 585 -3.11 26.99 -16.74
CA GLY A 585 -3.57 28.37 -16.53
C GLY A 585 -2.83 29.41 -17.38
N HIS A 586 -1.56 29.18 -17.67
CA HIS A 586 -0.68 30.09 -18.42
C HIS A 586 -0.09 29.41 -19.64
N HIS A 587 -0.24 30.02 -20.80
CA HIS A 587 0.34 29.53 -22.04
C HIS A 587 1.51 30.41 -22.46
N LEU A 588 2.66 29.81 -22.74
CA LEU A 588 3.79 30.54 -23.32
C LEU A 588 3.62 30.71 -24.83
N LEU A 589 4.23 31.75 -25.40
CA LEU A 589 4.33 31.87 -26.85
C LEU A 589 5.13 30.70 -27.43
N PRO A 590 4.76 30.17 -28.61
CA PRO A 590 5.52 29.09 -29.26
C PRO A 590 7.01 29.39 -29.41
N ALA A 591 7.39 30.67 -29.53
CA ALA A 591 8.80 31.10 -29.58
C ALA A 591 9.63 30.67 -28.36
N PHE A 592 9.02 30.53 -27.17
CA PHE A 592 9.71 30.02 -25.99
C PHE A 592 9.94 28.51 -26.06
N ASN A 593 9.09 27.78 -26.77
CA ASN A 593 9.09 26.32 -26.79
C ASN A 593 9.50 25.70 -28.14
N GLY A 594 9.76 26.56 -29.14
CA GLY A 594 9.95 26.20 -30.53
C GLY A 594 11.11 25.26 -30.81
N TRP A 595 12.00 25.00 -29.84
CA TRP A 595 13.20 24.18 -30.04
C TRP A 595 13.02 22.69 -29.67
N ARG A 596 11.80 22.25 -29.28
CA ARG A 596 11.59 20.95 -28.59
C ARG A 596 10.91 19.83 -29.38
N VAL A 597 10.94 19.80 -30.70
CA VAL A 597 10.83 18.50 -31.38
C VAL A 597 12.20 17.83 -31.27
N ALA A 598 12.35 16.95 -30.27
CA ALA A 598 13.61 16.27 -29.99
C ALA A 598 14.14 15.59 -31.26
N GLY A 599 15.28 16.09 -31.77
CA GLY A 599 15.98 15.55 -32.93
C GLY A 599 15.79 16.28 -34.25
N THR A 600 14.89 17.25 -34.39
CA THR A 600 14.63 17.90 -35.70
C THR A 600 15.17 19.32 -35.86
N CYS A 601 15.51 20.03 -34.77
CA CYS A 601 15.93 21.44 -34.80
C CYS A 601 14.91 22.40 -35.47
N GLU A 602 13.66 21.98 -35.67
CA GLU A 602 12.63 22.77 -36.33
C GLU A 602 11.80 23.58 -35.33
N ALA A 603 11.50 24.83 -35.67
CA ALA A 603 10.65 25.72 -34.88
C ALA A 603 9.18 25.28 -34.89
N ALA A 604 8.63 24.87 -33.76
CA ALA A 604 7.18 24.64 -33.62
C ALA A 604 6.42 25.98 -33.65
N LEU A 605 5.72 26.27 -34.75
CA LEU A 605 4.91 27.49 -34.92
C LEU A 605 3.44 27.31 -34.53
N ASP A 606 3.03 26.11 -34.11
CA ASP A 606 1.65 25.82 -33.74
C ASP A 606 1.28 26.40 -32.38
N THR A 607 0.40 27.40 -32.37
CA THR A 607 -0.17 27.99 -31.14
C THR A 607 -1.14 27.02 -30.48
N CYS A 608 -1.04 26.86 -29.16
CA CYS A 608 -2.00 26.06 -28.38
C CYS A 608 -3.42 26.63 -28.54
N LYS A 609 -4.35 25.86 -29.12
CA LYS A 609 -5.76 26.27 -29.37
C LYS A 609 -6.66 26.20 -28.13
N SER A 610 -6.07 26.21 -26.94
CA SER A 610 -6.80 26.36 -25.67
C SER A 610 -7.61 27.66 -25.71
N SER A 611 -8.88 27.61 -25.31
CA SER A 611 -9.81 28.75 -25.42
C SER A 611 -9.32 30.00 -24.69
N LYS A 612 -8.42 29.87 -23.70
CA LYS A 612 -7.81 30.99 -22.96
C LYS A 612 -6.76 31.79 -23.74
N ASN A 613 -6.23 31.29 -24.87
CA ASN A 613 -5.28 32.05 -25.70
C ASN A 613 -5.95 33.04 -26.66
N HIS A 614 -7.28 33.06 -26.69
CA HIS A 614 -8.08 33.87 -27.62
C HIS A 614 -8.97 34.90 -26.92
N GLU A 615 -8.86 35.03 -25.60
CA GLU A 615 -9.37 36.14 -24.78
C GLU A 615 -8.19 36.98 -24.30
#